data_AF-A0AAP9CZP6-F1
#
_entry.id   AF-A0AAP9CZP6-F1
#
_cell.length_a   1.000
_cell.length_b   1.000
_cell.length_c   1.000
_cell.angle_alpha   90.00
_cell.angle_beta   90.00
_cell.angle_gamma   90.00
#
_symmetry.space_group_name_H-M   'P 1'
#
loop_
_entity.id
_entity.type
_entity.pdbx_description
1 polymer ?
#
loop_
_entity_poly.entity_id
_entity_poly.type
_entity_poly.pdbx_seq_one_letter_code
_entity_poly.pdbx_strand_id
1 'polypeptide(L)' 'MYEEFLNQNINCARQVADDAFLAKYASKAPKELITLWQEVGLGIFSNGLFRIVPPDDYQDFVDTYRRQRKIF' A
#
# COMPACT_ATOMS: atom_id res chain seq x y z
N MET A 1 4.45 13.90 -6.26
CA MET A 1 3.04 14.07 -5.79
C MET A 1 2.95 14.02 -4.27
N TYR A 2 3.81 13.21 -3.62
CA TYR A 2 3.79 12.99 -2.18
C TYR A 2 4.94 13.70 -1.42
N GLU A 3 5.43 14.82 -1.92
CA GLU A 3 6.61 15.53 -1.40
C GLU A 3 6.42 15.97 0.06
N GLU A 4 5.30 16.61 0.38
CA GLU A 4 4.98 17.04 1.75
C GLU A 4 4.89 15.83 2.70
N PHE A 5 4.22 14.77 2.25
CA PHE A 5 4.12 13.53 2.98
C PHE A 5 5.50 12.93 3.28
N LEU A 6 6.39 12.90 2.29
CA LEU A 6 7.74 12.37 2.44
C LEU A 6 8.58 13.19 3.41
N ASN A 7 8.47 14.52 3.33
CA ASN A 7 9.15 15.43 4.25
C ASN A 7 8.72 15.20 5.71
N GLN A 8 7.44 14.93 5.94
CA GLN A 8 6.91 14.61 7.28
C GLN A 8 7.32 13.22 7.76
N ASN A 9 7.79 12.34 6.88
CA ASN A 9 8.07 10.92 7.15
C ASN A 9 9.51 10.50 6.79
N ILE A 10 10.46 11.44 6.79
CA ILE A 10 11.81 11.22 6.24
C ILE A 10 12.59 10.09 6.94
N ASN A 11 12.30 9.87 8.23
CA ASN A 11 12.97 8.87 9.07
C ASN A 11 12.16 7.57 9.21
N CYS A 12 11.06 7.41 8.46
CA CYS A 12 10.23 6.22 8.55
C CYS A 12 10.88 5.03 7.83
N ALA A 13 10.87 3.86 8.48
CA ALA A 13 11.28 2.61 7.87
C ALA A 13 10.26 2.21 6.77
N ARG A 14 10.76 2.08 5.55
CA ARG A 14 9.98 1.71 4.37
C ARG A 14 10.79 0.87 3.40
N GLN A 15 10.11 -0.08 2.78
CA GLN A 15 10.60 -0.86 1.67
C GLN A 15 10.22 -0.18 0.36
N VAL A 16 11.17 -0.10 -0.57
CA VAL A 16 10.90 0.35 -1.93
C VAL A 16 10.06 -0.71 -2.66
N ALA A 17 9.00 -0.30 -3.34
CA ALA A 17 8.24 -1.19 -4.21
C ALA A 17 9.06 -1.47 -5.47
N ASP A 18 9.44 -2.73 -5.68
CA ASP A 18 10.21 -3.13 -6.86
C ASP A 18 9.33 -3.25 -8.12
N ASP A 19 9.99 -3.33 -9.28
CA ASP A 19 9.31 -3.39 -10.57
C ASP A 19 8.40 -4.61 -10.70
N ALA A 20 8.77 -5.75 -10.11
CA ALA A 20 7.97 -6.97 -10.15
C ALA A 20 6.66 -6.80 -9.35
N PHE A 21 6.75 -6.17 -8.17
CA PHE A 21 5.61 -5.79 -7.36
C PHE A 21 4.70 -4.81 -8.11
N LEU A 22 5.26 -3.72 -8.67
CA LEU A 22 4.47 -2.73 -9.39
C LEU A 22 3.78 -3.34 -10.63
N ALA A 23 4.48 -4.17 -11.40
CA ALA A 23 3.93 -4.85 -12.57
C ALA A 23 2.76 -5.79 -12.20
N LYS A 24 2.83 -6.48 -11.05
CA LYS A 24 1.77 -7.37 -10.57
C LYS A 24 0.43 -6.64 -10.36
N TYR A 25 0.47 -5.36 -10.02
CA TYR A 25 -0.73 -4.56 -9.69
C TYR A 25 -1.08 -3.48 -10.71
N ALA A 26 -0.23 -3.23 -11.71
CA ALA A 26 -0.42 -2.15 -12.69
C ALA A 26 -1.79 -2.15 -13.40
N SER A 27 -2.39 -3.32 -13.63
CA SER A 27 -3.73 -3.46 -14.24
C SER A 27 -4.87 -3.70 -13.23
N LYS A 28 -4.56 -3.79 -11.94
CA LYS A 28 -5.50 -4.13 -10.86
C LYS A 28 -5.79 -2.96 -9.93
N ALA A 29 -4.84 -2.05 -9.78
CA ALA A 29 -4.91 -0.91 -8.90
C ALA A 29 -5.03 0.40 -9.71
N PRO A 30 -5.66 1.45 -9.14
CA PRO A 30 -5.64 2.79 -9.72
C PRO A 30 -4.22 3.31 -9.89
N LYS A 31 -4.01 4.14 -10.92
CA LYS A 31 -2.70 4.71 -11.24
C LYS A 31 -2.10 5.48 -10.06
N GLU A 32 -2.93 6.18 -9.31
CA GLU A 32 -2.54 6.95 -8.14
C GLU A 32 -1.97 6.05 -7.04
N LEU A 33 -2.52 4.84 -6.86
CA LEU A 33 -2.01 3.87 -5.89
C LEU A 33 -0.67 3.28 -6.35
N ILE A 34 -0.51 3.02 -7.66
CA ILE A 34 0.78 2.62 -8.23
C ILE A 34 1.83 3.71 -8.00
N THR A 35 1.49 4.98 -8.28
CA THR A 35 2.37 6.13 -8.04
C THR A 35 2.72 6.28 -6.57
N LEU A 36 1.77 6.09 -5.65
CA LEU A 36 2.04 6.08 -4.22
C LEU A 36 3.08 5.03 -3.86
N TRP A 37 2.91 3.78 -4.28
CA TRP A 37 3.89 2.72 -3.97
C TRP A 37 5.26 3.01 -4.57
N GLN A 38 5.32 3.59 -5.76
CA GLN A 38 6.57 3.96 -6.43
C GLN A 38 7.30 5.13 -5.73
N GLU A 39 6.60 6.20 -5.37
CA GLU A 39 7.21 7.40 -4.75
C GLU A 39 7.43 7.23 -3.23
N VAL A 40 6.53 6.51 -2.56
CA VAL A 40 6.48 6.42 -1.09
C VAL A 40 6.97 5.06 -0.58
N GLY A 41 6.70 3.96 -1.28
CA GLY A 41 7.03 2.62 -0.81
C GLY A 41 6.06 2.07 0.23
N LEU A 42 6.42 0.92 0.80
CA LEU A 42 5.63 0.15 1.75
C LEU A 42 6.25 0.29 3.14
N GLY A 43 5.51 0.77 4.13
CA GLY A 43 6.11 1.12 5.41
C GLY A 43 5.11 1.61 6.44
N ILE A 44 5.63 1.96 7.61
CA ILE A 44 4.88 2.55 8.72
C ILE A 44 5.24 4.04 8.79
N PHE A 45 4.23 4.88 8.87
CA PHE A 45 4.36 6.32 8.75
C PHE A 45 3.65 7.03 9.91
N SER A 46 3.97 8.31 10.09
CA SER A 46 3.44 9.18 11.15
C SER A 46 3.44 8.52 12.52
N ASN A 47 4.61 8.00 12.92
CA ASN A 47 4.83 7.34 14.21
C ASN A 47 3.84 6.19 14.51
N GLY A 48 3.43 5.44 13.48
CA GLY A 48 2.57 4.28 13.64
C GLY A 48 1.09 4.52 13.33
N LEU A 49 0.71 5.75 12.97
CA LEU A 49 -0.69 6.07 12.67
C LEU A 49 -1.23 5.30 11.45
N PHE A 50 -0.40 5.11 10.42
CA PHE A 50 -0.81 4.38 9.23
C PHE A 50 0.32 3.58 8.62
N ARG A 51 -0.07 2.51 7.90
CA ARG A 51 0.84 1.58 7.25
C ARG A 51 0.41 1.33 5.82
N ILE A 52 1.36 1.37 4.90
CA ILE A 52 1.18 0.90 3.53
C ILE A 52 1.76 -0.51 3.47
N VAL A 53 0.93 -1.49 3.11
CA VAL A 53 1.26 -2.92 3.14
C VAL A 53 1.11 -3.55 1.75
N PRO A 54 1.87 -4.61 1.44
CA PRO A 54 1.57 -5.47 0.30
C PRO A 54 0.12 -5.97 0.38
N PRO A 55 -0.67 -5.89 -0.70
CA PRO A 55 -2.03 -6.41 -0.70
C PRO A 55 -2.11 -7.92 -0.41
N ASP A 56 -1.11 -8.69 -0.84
CA ASP A 56 -1.08 -10.15 -0.65
C ASP A 56 -1.07 -10.54 0.84
N ASP A 57 -0.39 -9.77 1.68
CA ASP A 57 -0.27 -10.03 3.13
C ASP A 57 -1.63 -10.04 3.85
N TYR A 58 -2.65 -9.44 3.22
CA TYR A 58 -3.99 -9.29 3.77
C TYR A 58 -5.08 -9.94 2.91
N GLN A 59 -4.71 -10.66 1.85
CA GLN A 59 -5.69 -11.21 0.89
C GLN A 59 -6.69 -12.16 1.57
N ASP A 60 -6.21 -13.06 2.44
CA ASP A 60 -7.05 -14.01 3.18
C ASP A 60 -8.07 -13.30 4.08
N PHE A 61 -7.65 -12.21 4.74
CA PHE A 61 -8.52 -11.39 5.57
C PHE A 61 -9.60 -10.72 4.72
N VAL A 62 -9.21 -10.09 3.61
CA VAL A 62 -10.13 -9.42 2.69
C VAL A 62 -11.14 -10.41 2.10
N ASP A 63 -10.72 -11.59 1.70
CA ASP A 63 -11.59 -12.61 1.14
C ASP A 63 -12.56 -13.17 2.18
N THR A 64 -12.12 -13.34 3.42
CA THR A 64 -12.98 -13.73 4.55
C THR A 64 -14.02 -12.66 4.85
N TYR A 65 -13.61 -11.40 4.93
CA TYR A 65 -14.52 -10.27 5.14
C TYR A 65 -15.56 -10.14 4.03
N ARG A 66 -15.14 -10.30 2.76
CA ARG A 66 -16.05 -10.27 1.60
C ARG A 66 -17.06 -11.40 1.62
N ARG A 67 -16.65 -12.61 2.02
CA ARG A 67 -17.57 -13.76 2.18
C ARG A 67 -18.64 -13.50 3.23
N GLN A 68 -18.28 -12.89 4.35
CA GLN A 68 -19.24 -12.55 5.42
C GLN A 68 -20.23 -11.45 5.01
N ARG A 69 -19.85 -10.53 4.12
CA ARG A 69 -20.75 -9.48 3.61
C ARG A 69 -21.75 -9.95 2.55
N LYS A 70 -21.63 -11.17 2.00
CA LYS A 70 -22.60 -11.74 1.03
C LYS A 70 -23.90 -12.26 1.66
N ILE A 71 -24.25 -11.84 2.88
CA ILE A 71 -25.47 -12.25 3.59
C ILE A 71 -26.59 -11.18 3.50
N PHE A 72 -26.44 -10.12 2.69
CA PHE A 72 -27.53 -9.18 2.40
C PHE A 72 -27.63 -8.90 0.90
#